data_AF-A0A511FGR3-F1
#
_entry.id   AF-A0A511FGR3-F1
#
_cell.length_a   1.000
_cell.length_b   1.000
_cell.length_c   1.000
_cell.angle_alpha   90.00
_cell.angle_beta   90.00
_cell.angle_gamma   90.00
#
_symmetry.space_group_name_H-M   'P 1'
#
loop_
_entity.id
_entity.type
_entity.pdbx_description
1 polymer ?
#
loop_
_entity_poly.entity_id
_entity_poly.type
_entity_poly.pdbx_seq_one_letter_code
_entity_poly.pdbx_strand_id
1 'polypeptide(L)'
;MTAPRPPVPAARARTRARRRAAVPAALLVAALAACSAAPDAAGDAQSRASAGRTAVATEADCLAPQVLTALGFDAAAYTGSVHRDAPEAAAPPDGFVAVSAVLCSTGETLTDAAGRWAAVTASRLEGDVAPLVSALTGRSTVPAGTSGTSGTACPAGAERADLWLVDALGGAVRVALPGGGCGELPEAVADGIAALDVMDVEHYPVALVAPAPSASPTAG
;
A
#
# COMPACT_ATOMS: atom_id res chain seq x y z
N MET A 1 15.16 53.79 1.17
CA MET A 1 14.37 54.23 2.33
C MET A 1 14.21 53.02 3.23
N THR A 2 14.99 52.99 4.30
CA THR A 2 15.28 51.81 5.12
C THR A 2 14.52 51.93 6.42
N ALA A 3 13.56 51.05 6.68
CA ALA A 3 12.78 51.04 7.92
C ALA A 3 13.46 50.12 8.97
N PRO A 4 13.53 50.54 10.25
CA PRO A 4 14.27 49.83 11.29
C PRO A 4 13.51 48.63 11.87
N ARG A 5 14.28 47.59 12.24
CA ARG A 5 13.84 46.38 12.95
C ARG A 5 13.46 46.68 14.40
N PRO A 6 12.38 46.09 14.95
CA PRO A 6 12.11 46.10 16.39
C PRO A 6 12.90 45.01 17.15
N PRO A 7 13.21 45.26 18.44
CA PRO A 7 14.02 44.36 19.28
C PRO A 7 13.26 43.17 19.90
N VAL A 8 14.05 42.15 20.22
CA VAL A 8 13.71 40.87 20.85
C VAL A 8 13.39 41.03 22.35
N PRO A 9 12.36 40.35 22.89
CA PRO A 9 12.28 40.08 24.32
C PRO A 9 13.00 38.76 24.68
N ALA A 10 14.05 38.89 25.52
CA ALA A 10 14.68 37.80 26.26
C ALA A 10 14.06 37.68 27.66
N ALA A 11 13.51 36.52 28.02
CA ALA A 11 13.15 36.12 29.40
C ALA A 11 12.36 34.80 29.32
N ARG A 12 12.54 33.76 30.14
CA ARG A 12 13.32 33.52 31.36
C ARG A 12 13.46 32.00 31.50
N ALA A 13 14.64 31.56 31.89
CA ALA A 13 14.89 30.22 32.37
C ALA A 13 13.95 29.87 33.55
N ARG A 14 13.35 28.68 33.49
CA ARG A 14 12.87 27.98 34.69
C ARG A 14 13.44 26.57 34.68
N THR A 15 14.64 26.48 35.23
CA THR A 15 15.19 25.28 35.83
C THR A 15 14.22 24.77 36.91
N ARG A 16 13.64 23.58 36.71
CA ARG A 16 13.06 22.81 37.82
C ARG A 16 13.55 21.37 37.79
N ALA A 17 14.49 21.15 38.71
CA ALA A 17 14.63 20.00 39.57
C ALA A 17 14.76 18.61 38.92
N ARG A 18 16.02 18.22 38.76
CA ARG A 18 16.48 16.84 38.81
C ARG A 18 15.84 16.10 39.99
N ARG A 19 15.03 15.08 39.74
CA ARG A 19 14.82 14.00 40.69
C ARG A 19 15.70 12.83 40.27
N ARG A 20 16.91 12.81 40.84
CA ARG A 20 17.73 11.60 40.91
C ARG A 20 17.10 10.72 41.97
N ALA A 21 16.53 9.59 41.57
CA ALA A 21 16.28 8.46 42.47
C ALA A 21 17.19 7.34 42.00
N ALA A 22 18.23 7.07 42.81
CA ALA A 22 19.17 5.99 42.62
C ALA A 22 18.77 4.81 43.53
N VAL A 23 18.69 3.61 42.93
CA VAL A 23 19.22 2.30 43.44
C VAL A 23 18.49 1.71 44.67
N PRO A 24 18.05 0.42 44.64
CA PRO A 24 18.99 -0.70 44.57
C PRO A 24 18.66 -1.86 43.64
N ALA A 25 19.77 -2.45 43.17
CA ALA A 25 19.86 -3.79 42.62
C ALA A 25 19.56 -4.82 43.72
N ALA A 26 18.60 -5.71 43.45
CA ALA A 26 18.41 -6.94 44.20
C ALA A 26 18.59 -8.11 43.22
N LEU A 27 19.76 -8.74 43.32
CA LEU A 27 20.03 -10.08 42.82
C LEU A 27 19.12 -11.06 43.57
N LEU A 28 18.23 -11.72 42.84
CA LEU A 28 17.51 -12.91 43.33
C LEU A 28 17.57 -13.97 42.23
N VAL A 29 18.58 -14.82 42.34
CA VAL A 29 18.65 -16.12 41.67
C VAL A 29 17.78 -17.07 42.47
N ALA A 30 16.65 -17.51 41.90
CA ALA A 30 15.92 -18.69 42.34
C ALA A 30 15.28 -19.35 41.12
N ALA A 31 15.85 -20.48 40.71
CA ALA A 31 15.30 -21.38 39.72
C ALA A 31 14.14 -22.18 40.35
N LEU A 32 13.01 -22.25 39.65
CA LEU A 32 12.03 -23.33 39.77
C LEU A 32 11.35 -23.51 38.41
N ALA A 33 11.60 -24.67 37.81
CA ALA A 33 10.87 -25.19 36.68
C ALA A 33 9.40 -25.41 37.07
N ALA A 34 8.48 -24.87 36.29
CA ALA A 34 7.10 -25.34 36.23
C ALA A 34 6.56 -25.11 34.82
N CYS A 35 6.54 -26.21 34.06
CA CYS A 35 5.74 -26.35 32.85
C CYS A 35 4.26 -26.15 33.19
N SER A 36 3.62 -25.20 32.54
CA SER A 36 2.21 -25.31 32.21
C SER A 36 2.06 -24.86 30.77
N ALA A 37 2.17 -25.86 29.87
CA ALA A 37 1.66 -25.78 28.52
C ALA A 37 0.15 -25.52 28.63
N ALA A 38 -0.26 -24.27 28.41
CA ALA A 38 -1.64 -23.92 28.16
C ALA A 38 -1.84 -24.03 26.63
N PRO A 39 -2.87 -24.75 26.16
CA PRO A 39 -3.10 -24.92 24.74
C PRO A 39 -3.46 -23.57 24.10
N ASP A 40 -2.89 -23.36 22.91
CA ASP A 40 -2.99 -22.22 21.99
C ASP A 40 -4.41 -21.89 21.49
N ALA A 41 -5.40 -21.77 22.39
CA ALA A 41 -6.77 -21.39 22.03
C ALA A 41 -6.94 -19.86 21.83
N ALA A 42 -5.95 -19.05 22.23
CA ALA A 42 -5.99 -17.59 22.09
C ALA A 42 -5.58 -17.10 20.69
N GLY A 43 -4.72 -17.84 19.97
CA GLY A 43 -4.32 -17.48 18.62
C GLY A 43 -5.47 -17.54 17.61
N ASP A 44 -6.33 -18.56 17.76
CA ASP A 44 -7.48 -18.78 16.88
C ASP A 44 -8.61 -17.77 17.07
N ALA A 45 -8.83 -17.30 18.29
CA ALA A 45 -9.83 -16.26 18.58
C ALA A 45 -9.37 -14.89 18.10
N GLN A 46 -8.08 -14.56 18.24
CA GLN A 46 -7.49 -13.31 17.75
C GLN A 46 -7.48 -13.28 16.20
N SER A 47 -7.20 -14.41 15.55
CA SER A 47 -7.25 -14.54 14.09
C SER A 47 -8.66 -14.40 13.52
N ARG A 48 -9.68 -14.98 14.17
CA ARG A 48 -11.08 -14.80 13.73
C ARG A 48 -11.65 -13.42 14.07
N ALA A 49 -11.21 -12.78 15.15
CA ALA A 49 -11.60 -11.40 15.48
C ALA A 49 -10.95 -10.36 14.54
N SER A 50 -9.87 -10.71 13.85
CA SER A 50 -9.27 -9.89 12.79
C SER A 50 -9.89 -10.11 11.41
N ALA A 51 -10.68 -11.17 11.21
CA ALA A 51 -11.35 -11.48 9.93
C ALA A 51 -12.46 -10.48 9.53
N GLY A 52 -12.73 -9.47 10.38
CA GLY A 52 -13.66 -8.37 10.08
C GLY A 52 -13.03 -6.98 10.16
N ARG A 53 -11.70 -6.87 10.28
CA ARG A 53 -10.99 -5.58 10.30
C ARG A 53 -10.21 -5.43 9.01
N THR A 54 -10.43 -4.32 8.30
CA THR A 54 -9.57 -3.91 7.19
C THR A 54 -8.12 -3.88 7.69
N ALA A 55 -7.27 -4.68 7.06
CA ALA A 55 -5.87 -4.80 7.46
C ALA A 55 -5.06 -3.62 6.88
N VAL A 56 -4.27 -2.99 7.75
CA VAL A 56 -3.34 -1.92 7.38
C VAL A 56 -1.97 -2.55 7.16
N ALA A 57 -1.43 -2.44 5.96
CA ALA A 57 -0.07 -2.81 5.62
C ALA A 57 0.92 -1.75 6.11
N THR A 58 2.18 -2.14 6.28
CA THR A 58 3.26 -1.21 6.63
C THR A 58 3.61 -0.22 5.52
N GLU A 59 3.31 -0.55 4.27
CA GLU A 59 3.51 0.29 3.09
C GLU A 59 2.60 -0.20 1.94
N ALA A 60 2.44 0.63 0.91
CA ALA A 60 1.79 0.24 -0.33
C ALA A 60 2.82 -0.50 -1.22
N ASP A 61 2.43 -1.64 -1.78
CA ASP A 61 3.32 -2.47 -2.59
C ASP A 61 2.60 -2.93 -3.88
N CYS A 62 2.94 -2.29 -5.00
CA CYS A 62 2.35 -2.61 -6.30
C CYS A 62 2.86 -3.94 -6.90
N LEU A 63 3.91 -4.53 -6.31
CA LEU A 63 4.51 -5.79 -6.73
C LEU A 63 4.15 -6.96 -5.80
N ALA A 64 3.33 -6.71 -4.77
CA ALA A 64 2.76 -7.76 -3.96
C ALA A 64 1.96 -8.76 -4.81
N PRO A 65 2.04 -10.09 -4.54
CA PRO A 65 1.42 -11.12 -5.38
C PRO A 65 -0.09 -10.90 -5.64
N GLN A 66 -0.82 -10.41 -4.63
CA GLN A 66 -2.26 -10.16 -4.69
C GLN A 66 -2.60 -8.93 -5.54
N VAL A 67 -1.68 -7.96 -5.62
CA VAL A 67 -1.82 -6.79 -6.50
C VAL A 67 -1.51 -7.18 -7.94
N LEU A 68 -0.42 -7.92 -8.18
CA LEU A 68 -0.09 -8.45 -9.50
C LEU A 68 -1.23 -9.29 -10.09
N THR A 69 -1.84 -10.14 -9.27
CA THR A 69 -3.00 -10.96 -9.66
C THR A 69 -4.21 -10.08 -10.02
N ALA A 70 -4.49 -9.02 -9.24
CA ALA A 70 -5.58 -8.09 -9.53
C ALA A 70 -5.34 -7.29 -10.82
N LEU A 71 -4.08 -6.97 -11.12
CA LEU A 71 -3.65 -6.36 -12.39
C LEU A 71 -3.60 -7.35 -13.56
N GLY A 72 -3.96 -8.61 -13.34
CA GLY A 72 -4.04 -9.64 -14.39
C GLY A 72 -2.70 -10.26 -14.77
N PHE A 73 -1.66 -10.08 -13.95
CA PHE A 73 -0.38 -10.75 -14.10
C PHE A 73 -0.36 -12.08 -13.35
N ASP A 74 0.42 -13.03 -13.86
CA ASP A 74 0.78 -14.22 -13.11
C ASP A 74 1.88 -13.86 -12.11
N ALA A 75 1.55 -13.80 -10.82
CA ALA A 75 2.52 -13.50 -9.77
C ALA A 75 3.67 -14.52 -9.71
N ALA A 76 3.47 -15.76 -10.16
CA ALA A 76 4.52 -16.77 -10.22
C ALA A 76 5.51 -16.54 -11.39
N ALA A 77 5.10 -15.76 -12.40
CA ALA A 77 5.96 -15.38 -13.52
C ALA A 77 6.86 -14.17 -13.22
N TYR A 78 6.62 -13.47 -12.10
CA TYR A 78 7.47 -12.37 -11.66
C TYR A 78 8.83 -12.89 -11.17
N THR A 79 9.90 -12.42 -11.79
CA THR A 79 11.28 -12.87 -11.48
C THR A 79 12.10 -11.86 -10.69
N GLY A 80 11.49 -10.80 -10.17
CA GLY A 80 12.18 -9.78 -9.39
C GLY A 80 12.35 -10.15 -7.91
N SER A 81 12.48 -9.13 -7.05
CA SER A 81 12.60 -9.30 -5.60
C SER A 81 11.36 -9.96 -5.00
N VAL A 82 11.50 -10.69 -3.89
CA VAL A 82 10.32 -11.23 -3.20
C VAL A 82 9.58 -10.11 -2.48
N HIS A 83 8.29 -9.95 -2.76
CA HIS A 83 7.39 -9.00 -2.12
C HIS A 83 6.53 -9.69 -1.06
N ARG A 84 6.12 -8.94 -0.02
CA ARG A 84 5.23 -9.46 1.02
C ARG A 84 3.82 -9.59 0.47
N ASP A 85 3.05 -10.54 0.99
CA ASP A 85 1.61 -10.61 0.75
C ASP A 85 0.91 -9.31 1.16
N ALA A 86 0.16 -8.75 0.22
CA ALA A 86 -0.73 -7.63 0.46
C ALA A 86 -2.03 -8.12 1.12
N PRO A 87 -2.62 -7.30 2.03
CA PRO A 87 -3.95 -7.58 2.55
C PRO A 87 -5.00 -7.60 1.44
N GLU A 88 -6.14 -8.22 1.75
CA GLU A 88 -7.30 -8.17 0.87
C GLU A 88 -7.78 -6.73 0.68
N ALA A 89 -8.21 -6.41 -0.54
CA ALA A 89 -8.78 -5.12 -0.86
C ALA A 89 -10.14 -4.98 -0.15
N ALA A 90 -10.31 -3.89 0.60
CA ALA A 90 -11.52 -3.65 1.38
C ALA A 90 -11.89 -2.17 1.43
N ALA A 91 -13.02 -1.83 2.04
CA ALA A 91 -13.32 -0.44 2.34
C ALA A 91 -12.31 0.12 3.37
N PRO A 92 -11.94 1.41 3.29
CA PRO A 92 -11.11 2.05 4.31
C PRO A 92 -11.72 1.88 5.70
N PRO A 93 -10.93 1.55 6.75
CA PRO A 93 -11.46 1.44 8.10
C PRO A 93 -11.97 2.80 8.61
N ASP A 94 -12.98 2.76 9.48
CA ASP A 94 -13.53 3.97 10.10
C ASP A 94 -12.42 4.75 10.82
N GLY A 95 -12.36 6.06 10.53
CA GLY A 95 -11.36 6.96 11.11
C GLY A 95 -9.95 6.83 10.50
N PHE A 96 -9.76 6.03 9.45
CA PHE A 96 -8.53 6.06 8.65
C PHE A 96 -8.41 7.40 7.93
N VAL A 97 -7.31 8.12 8.17
CA VAL A 97 -7.04 9.43 7.57
C VAL A 97 -5.92 9.28 6.56
N ALA A 98 -6.30 9.12 5.29
CA ALA A 98 -5.36 9.13 4.20
C ALA A 98 -4.78 10.54 4.00
N VAL A 99 -3.51 10.62 3.60
CA VAL A 99 -2.84 11.86 3.17
C VAL A 99 -2.31 11.77 1.75
N SER A 100 -2.19 10.55 1.22
CA SER A 100 -1.79 10.28 -0.16
C SER A 100 -2.43 8.98 -0.64
N ALA A 101 -2.31 8.72 -1.94
CA ALA A 101 -2.71 7.46 -2.55
C ALA A 101 -1.59 6.92 -3.43
N VAL A 102 -1.58 5.60 -3.65
CA VAL A 102 -0.74 4.94 -4.65
C VAL A 102 -1.66 4.20 -5.59
N LEU A 103 -1.63 4.59 -6.86
CA LEU A 103 -2.36 3.92 -7.93
C LEU A 103 -1.40 2.97 -8.64
N CYS A 104 -1.67 1.67 -8.53
CA CYS A 104 -1.00 0.64 -9.30
C CYS A 104 -1.84 0.36 -10.54
N SER A 105 -1.27 0.42 -11.74
CA SER A 105 -1.98 0.11 -12.98
C SER A 105 -1.14 -0.75 -13.92
N THR A 106 -1.80 -1.39 -14.88
CA THR A 106 -1.10 -1.98 -16.02
C THR A 106 -0.41 -0.88 -16.82
N GLY A 107 0.91 -0.90 -16.81
CA GLY A 107 1.74 0.09 -17.50
C GLY A 107 2.01 -0.24 -18.96
N GLU A 108 2.67 0.69 -19.64
CA GLU A 108 3.16 0.47 -21.00
C GLU A 108 4.24 -0.62 -21.03
N THR A 109 4.43 -1.23 -22.20
CA THR A 109 5.49 -2.23 -22.35
C THR A 109 6.88 -1.57 -22.31
N LEU A 110 7.76 -2.09 -21.47
CA LEU A 110 9.17 -1.69 -21.41
C LEU A 110 10.01 -2.52 -22.37
N THR A 111 11.13 -1.98 -22.85
CA THR A 111 12.07 -2.70 -23.71
C THR A 111 13.49 -2.58 -23.17
N ASP A 112 14.17 -3.72 -23.02
CA ASP A 112 15.56 -3.80 -22.60
C ASP A 112 16.35 -4.83 -23.43
N ALA A 113 17.57 -5.16 -22.99
CA ALA A 113 18.42 -6.14 -23.67
C ALA A 113 17.87 -7.58 -23.62
N ALA A 114 17.00 -7.90 -22.67
CA ALA A 114 16.36 -9.22 -22.56
C ALA A 114 15.11 -9.32 -23.44
N GLY A 115 14.45 -8.20 -23.76
CA GLY A 115 13.36 -8.12 -24.71
C GLY A 115 12.31 -7.08 -24.36
N ARG A 116 11.05 -7.36 -24.69
CA ARG A 116 9.90 -6.54 -24.31
C ARG A 116 9.20 -7.13 -23.09
N TRP A 117 8.86 -6.27 -22.16
CA TRP A 117 8.24 -6.61 -20.87
C TRP A 117 6.90 -5.91 -20.74
N ALA A 118 5.92 -6.59 -20.17
CA ALA A 118 4.77 -5.92 -19.59
C ALA A 118 5.21 -5.31 -18.25
N ALA A 119 4.64 -4.17 -17.90
CA ALA A 119 5.01 -3.45 -16.70
C ALA A 119 3.81 -3.11 -15.82
N VAL A 120 4.10 -2.88 -14.54
CA VAL A 120 3.21 -2.19 -13.61
C VAL A 120 3.69 -0.76 -13.49
N THR A 121 2.77 0.19 -13.57
CA THR A 121 3.03 1.59 -13.24
C THR A 121 2.53 1.85 -11.81
N ALA A 122 3.40 2.38 -10.96
CA ALA A 122 3.04 2.86 -9.63
C ALA A 122 3.09 4.39 -9.63
N SER A 123 1.95 5.03 -9.42
CA SER A 123 1.85 6.48 -9.34
C SER A 123 1.55 6.90 -7.91
N ARG A 124 2.43 7.72 -7.31
CA ARG A 124 2.18 8.36 -6.02
C ARG A 124 1.37 9.63 -6.24
N LEU A 125 0.22 9.70 -5.61
CA LEU A 125 -0.76 10.78 -5.74
C LEU A 125 -0.87 11.53 -4.41
N GLU A 126 -0.74 12.85 -4.45
CA GLU A 126 -0.88 13.72 -3.27
C GLU A 126 -1.85 14.86 -3.54
N GLY A 127 -2.35 15.50 -2.48
CA GLY A 127 -3.34 16.56 -2.56
C GLY A 127 -4.49 16.35 -1.58
N ASP A 128 -5.65 16.93 -1.87
CA ASP A 128 -6.86 16.67 -1.08
C ASP A 128 -7.45 15.30 -1.45
N VAL A 129 -7.12 14.28 -0.65
CA VAL A 129 -7.61 12.91 -0.83
C VAL A 129 -9.02 12.69 -0.30
N ALA A 130 -9.62 13.66 0.41
CA ALA A 130 -10.94 13.48 1.00
C ALA A 130 -12.07 13.22 -0.02
N PRO A 131 -12.10 13.88 -1.20
CA PRO A 131 -13.07 13.59 -2.25
C PRO A 131 -12.98 12.13 -2.75
N LEU A 132 -11.76 11.62 -2.94
CA LEU A 132 -11.53 10.24 -3.36
C LEU A 132 -12.01 9.25 -2.30
N VAL A 133 -11.67 9.46 -1.02
CA VAL A 133 -12.13 8.61 0.09
C VAL A 133 -13.67 8.62 0.20
N SER A 134 -14.29 9.78 0.01
CA SER A 134 -15.75 9.92 -0.01
C SER A 134 -16.39 9.14 -1.17
N ALA A 135 -15.81 9.19 -2.37
CA ALA A 135 -16.26 8.43 -3.52
C ALA A 135 -16.15 6.91 -3.30
N LEU A 136 -15.05 6.45 -2.69
CA LEU A 136 -14.82 5.03 -2.38
C LEU A 136 -15.74 4.48 -1.30
N THR A 137 -16.16 5.31 -0.35
CA THR A 137 -17.05 4.93 0.77
C THR A 137 -18.53 5.16 0.46
N GLY A 138 -18.85 5.85 -0.63
CA GLY A 138 -20.22 6.09 -1.08
C GLY A 138 -20.97 4.79 -1.40
N ARG A 139 -22.22 4.68 -0.94
CA ARG A 139 -23.10 3.49 -1.11
C ARG A 139 -23.33 3.03 -2.57
N SER A 140 -22.91 3.81 -3.56
CA SER A 140 -23.14 3.54 -4.98
C SER A 140 -21.92 2.94 -5.71
N THR A 141 -20.77 2.80 -5.04
CA THR A 141 -19.51 2.38 -5.69
C THR A 141 -19.07 0.97 -5.29
N VAL A 142 -19.52 0.44 -4.15
CA VAL A 142 -19.23 -0.93 -3.72
C VAL A 142 -20.47 -1.82 -3.96
N PRO A 143 -20.44 -2.79 -4.90
CA PRO A 143 -21.54 -3.75 -5.03
C PRO A 143 -21.74 -4.49 -3.72
N ALA A 144 -22.97 -4.46 -3.19
CA ALA A 144 -23.35 -5.21 -2.00
C ALA A 144 -23.29 -6.71 -2.30
N GLY A 145 -22.12 -7.32 -2.13
CA GLY A 145 -21.91 -8.73 -2.42
C GLY A 145 -20.50 -9.12 -2.86
N THR A 146 -19.66 -8.18 -3.28
CA THR A 146 -18.26 -8.47 -3.64
C THR A 146 -17.33 -8.18 -2.45
N SER A 147 -17.56 -8.87 -1.33
CA SER A 147 -16.49 -9.12 -0.39
C SER A 147 -15.52 -10.10 -1.07
N GLY A 148 -14.30 -9.63 -1.38
CA GLY A 148 -13.13 -10.52 -1.52
C GLY A 148 -13.05 -11.46 -2.72
N THR A 149 -13.88 -11.36 -3.76
CA THR A 149 -13.66 -12.19 -4.96
C THR A 149 -12.81 -11.46 -5.99
N SER A 150 -11.49 -11.57 -5.83
CA SER A 150 -10.51 -11.46 -6.93
C SER A 150 -10.89 -12.53 -7.98
N GLY A 151 -11.77 -12.22 -8.93
CA GLY A 151 -12.25 -13.26 -9.84
C GLY A 151 -13.24 -12.88 -10.91
N THR A 152 -13.76 -11.64 -10.97
CA THR A 152 -14.43 -11.20 -12.19
C THR A 152 -13.35 -11.04 -13.25
N ALA A 153 -13.23 -12.01 -14.15
CA ALA A 153 -12.29 -11.95 -15.25
C ALA A 153 -12.55 -10.67 -16.05
N CYS A 154 -11.66 -9.68 -15.95
CA CYS A 154 -11.80 -8.47 -16.75
C CYS A 154 -11.80 -8.86 -18.24
N PRO A 155 -12.53 -8.13 -19.10
CA PRO A 155 -12.45 -8.32 -20.54
C PRO A 155 -10.99 -8.35 -21.02
N ALA A 156 -10.72 -9.16 -22.05
CA ALA A 156 -9.39 -9.20 -22.65
C ALA A 156 -9.00 -7.79 -23.14
N GLY A 157 -7.83 -7.31 -22.72
CA GLY A 157 -7.35 -5.97 -23.05
C GLY A 157 -7.95 -4.81 -22.24
N ALA A 158 -8.83 -5.08 -21.27
CA ALA A 158 -9.26 -4.03 -20.34
C ALA A 158 -8.09 -3.55 -19.47
N GLU A 159 -7.99 -2.24 -19.29
CA GLU A 159 -7.10 -1.64 -18.30
C GLU A 159 -7.47 -2.14 -16.91
N ARG A 160 -6.46 -2.36 -16.07
CA ARG A 160 -6.63 -2.81 -14.70
C ARG A 160 -5.90 -1.87 -13.76
N ALA A 161 -6.53 -1.59 -12.63
CA ALA A 161 -5.97 -0.76 -11.57
C ALA A 161 -6.22 -1.39 -10.19
N ASP A 162 -5.31 -1.09 -9.26
CA ASP A 162 -5.42 -1.38 -7.84
C ASP A 162 -5.00 -0.11 -7.09
N LEU A 163 -5.69 0.22 -6.00
CA LEU A 163 -5.52 1.49 -5.31
C LEU A 163 -5.18 1.26 -3.84
N TRP A 164 -4.23 2.04 -3.36
CA TRP A 164 -3.85 2.10 -1.96
C TRP A 164 -4.07 3.51 -1.42
N LEU A 165 -4.62 3.61 -0.22
CA LEU A 165 -4.65 4.85 0.56
C LEU A 165 -3.56 4.78 1.63
N VAL A 166 -2.79 5.85 1.78
CA VAL A 166 -1.64 5.89 2.69
C VAL A 166 -1.83 7.01 3.71
N ASP A 167 -1.61 6.69 4.98
CA ASP A 167 -1.70 7.65 6.09
C ASP A 167 -0.38 8.41 6.33
N ALA A 168 -0.42 9.38 7.24
CA ALA A 168 0.74 10.22 7.57
C ALA A 168 1.91 9.46 8.23
N LEU A 169 1.69 8.22 8.69
CA LEU A 169 2.71 7.35 9.27
C LEU A 169 3.27 6.34 8.25
N GLY A 170 2.77 6.35 7.01
CA GLY A 170 3.12 5.41 5.95
C GLY A 170 2.28 4.13 5.95
N GLY A 171 1.33 3.98 6.88
CA GLY A 171 0.41 2.85 6.91
C GLY A 171 -0.49 2.87 5.68
N ALA A 172 -0.63 1.74 5.00
CA ALA A 172 -1.34 1.65 3.73
C ALA A 172 -2.53 0.70 3.81
N VAL A 173 -3.65 1.11 3.25
CA VAL A 173 -4.86 0.31 3.08
C VAL A 173 -5.11 0.09 1.62
N ARG A 174 -5.13 -1.18 1.20
CA ARG A 174 -5.54 -1.57 -0.14
C ARG A 174 -7.05 -1.47 -0.26
N VAL A 175 -7.54 -0.62 -1.17
CA VAL A 175 -8.96 -0.34 -1.29
C VAL A 175 -9.61 -1.13 -2.42
N ALA A 176 -10.80 -1.66 -2.13
CA ALA A 176 -11.60 -2.33 -3.15
C ALA A 176 -12.13 -1.29 -4.15
N LEU A 177 -11.69 -1.39 -5.40
CA LEU A 177 -12.23 -0.57 -6.48
C LEU A 177 -13.55 -1.15 -7.02
N PRO A 178 -14.48 -0.30 -7.46
CA PRO A 178 -15.67 -0.74 -8.18
C PRO A 178 -15.30 -1.60 -9.39
N GLY A 179 -16.05 -2.66 -9.65
CA GLY A 179 -15.74 -3.60 -10.74
C GLY A 179 -14.42 -4.37 -10.56
N GLY A 180 -13.83 -4.37 -9.35
CA GLY A 180 -12.54 -5.00 -9.09
C GLY A 180 -11.36 -4.30 -9.75
N GLY A 181 -11.52 -3.02 -10.13
CA GLY A 181 -10.49 -2.27 -10.85
C GLY A 181 -10.37 -2.62 -12.34
N CYS A 182 -11.32 -3.38 -12.88
CA CYS A 182 -11.41 -3.68 -14.31
C CYS A 182 -12.09 -2.54 -15.08
N GLY A 183 -11.43 -2.02 -16.12
CA GLY A 183 -12.03 -1.07 -17.06
C GLY A 183 -12.23 0.33 -16.48
N GLU A 184 -13.20 1.06 -17.03
CA GLU A 184 -13.48 2.44 -16.65
C GLU A 184 -14.04 2.53 -15.22
N LEU A 185 -13.36 3.31 -14.38
CA LEU A 185 -13.81 3.58 -13.02
C LEU A 185 -15.05 4.47 -13.03
N PRO A 186 -15.95 4.35 -12.03
CA PRO A 186 -17.04 5.30 -11.89
C PRO A 186 -16.52 6.74 -11.83
N GLU A 187 -17.23 7.67 -12.49
CA GLU A 187 -16.84 9.09 -12.65
C GLU A 187 -16.35 9.72 -11.34
N ALA A 188 -17.07 9.55 -10.24
CA ALA A 188 -16.67 10.10 -8.94
C ALA A 188 -15.31 9.58 -8.42
N VAL A 189 -14.95 8.32 -8.71
CA VAL A 189 -13.63 7.75 -8.34
C VAL A 189 -12.57 8.25 -9.32
N ALA A 190 -12.87 8.25 -10.62
CA ALA A 190 -11.95 8.74 -11.65
C ALA A 190 -11.59 10.21 -11.43
N ASP A 191 -12.59 11.07 -11.19
CA ASP A 191 -12.40 12.49 -10.86
C ASP A 191 -11.63 12.68 -9.56
N GLY A 192 -11.91 11.87 -8.55
CA GLY A 192 -11.20 11.90 -7.27
C GLY A 192 -9.71 11.57 -7.43
N ILE A 193 -9.34 10.66 -8.32
CA ILE A 193 -7.95 10.34 -8.65
C ILE A 193 -7.34 11.48 -9.50
N ALA A 194 -8.06 11.97 -10.51
CA ALA A 194 -7.59 12.99 -11.43
C ALA A 194 -7.40 14.37 -10.77
N ALA A 195 -8.08 14.63 -9.66
CA ALA A 195 -7.91 15.84 -8.85
C ALA A 195 -6.65 15.82 -7.98
N LEU A 196 -5.98 14.66 -7.83
CA LEU A 196 -4.71 14.54 -7.11
C LEU A 196 -3.54 14.83 -8.04
N ASP A 197 -2.50 15.43 -7.47
CA ASP A 197 -1.27 15.69 -8.18
C ASP A 197 -0.39 14.42 -8.18
N VAL A 198 0.11 14.04 -9.36
CA VAL A 198 1.08 12.95 -9.49
C VAL A 198 2.44 13.47 -9.04
N MET A 199 2.93 12.98 -7.90
CA MET A 199 4.21 13.37 -7.34
C MET A 199 5.37 12.52 -7.84
N ASP A 200 5.10 11.24 -8.08
CA ASP A 200 6.11 10.28 -8.52
C ASP A 200 5.47 9.20 -9.38
N VAL A 201 6.24 8.68 -10.33
CA VAL A 201 5.83 7.60 -11.24
C VAL A 201 6.98 6.64 -11.42
N GLU A 202 6.74 5.38 -11.10
CA GLU A 202 7.70 4.30 -11.27
C GLU A 202 7.12 3.21 -12.19
N HIS A 203 7.99 2.61 -13.00
CA HIS A 203 7.62 1.53 -13.91
C HIS A 203 8.42 0.28 -13.60
N TYR A 204 7.72 -0.83 -13.38
CA TYR A 204 8.29 -2.09 -12.95
C TYR A 204 8.05 -3.17 -14.00
N PRO A 205 9.10 -3.75 -14.62
CA PRO A 205 8.93 -4.89 -15.51
C PRO A 205 8.47 -6.10 -14.71
N VAL A 206 7.36 -6.73 -15.11
CA VAL A 206 6.75 -7.84 -14.35
C VAL A 206 6.68 -9.15 -15.11
N ALA A 207 6.53 -9.12 -16.44
CA ALA A 207 6.44 -10.32 -17.26
C ALA A 207 7.07 -10.11 -18.64
N LEU A 208 7.93 -11.03 -19.07
CA LEU A 208 8.54 -10.96 -20.40
C LEU A 208 7.49 -11.33 -21.45
N VAL A 209 7.19 -10.39 -22.34
CA VAL A 209 6.21 -10.56 -23.43
C VAL A 209 6.87 -11.18 -24.66
N ALA A 210 8.08 -10.73 -24.99
CA ALA A 210 8.85 -11.25 -26.11
C ALA A 210 10.34 -11.12 -25.84
N PRO A 211 11.14 -12.20 -25.98
CA PRO A 211 12.59 -12.12 -25.82
C PRO A 211 13.23 -11.30 -26.96
N ALA A 212 14.38 -10.69 -26.67
CA ALA A 212 15.18 -9.99 -27.67
C ALA A 212 15.62 -10.97 -28.77
N PRO A 213 15.69 -10.52 -30.05
CA PRO A 213 16.17 -11.37 -31.13
C PRO A 213 17.62 -11.77 -30.87
N SER A 214 17.88 -13.08 -30.88
CA SER A 214 19.25 -13.60 -30.82
C SER A 214 19.97 -13.19 -32.12
N ALA A 215 21.13 -12.55 -32.02
CA ALA A 215 21.97 -12.36 -33.20
C ALA A 215 22.42 -13.75 -33.68
N SER A 216 21.90 -14.19 -34.83
CA SER A 216 22.38 -15.42 -35.46
C SER A 216 23.87 -15.25 -35.78
N PRO A 217 24.73 -16.22 -35.41
CA PRO A 217 26.13 -16.16 -35.81
C PRO A 217 26.19 -16.25 -37.34
N THR A 218 26.63 -15.18 -37.99
CA THR A 218 26.97 -15.20 -39.42
C THR A 218 28.10 -16.21 -39.60
N ALA A 219 27.78 -17.36 -40.20
CA ALA A 219 28.80 -18.32 -40.64
C ALA A 219 29.62 -17.66 -41.76
N GLY A 220 30.92 -17.49 -41.50
CA GLY A 220 31.92 -17.07 -42.49
C GLY A 220 32.49 -18.25 -43.27
#